data_AF-A0A7J6G6Y8-F1
#
_entry.id   AF-A0A7J6G6Y8-F1
#
_cell.length_a   1.000
_cell.length_b   1.000
_cell.length_c   1.000
_cell.angle_alpha   90.00
_cell.angle_beta   90.00
_cell.angle_gamma   90.00
#
_symmetry.space_group_name_H-M   'P 1'
#
loop_
_entity.id
_entity.type
_entity.pdbx_description
1 polymer ?
#
loop_
_entity_poly.entity_id
_entity_poly.type
_entity_poly.pdbx_seq_one_letter_code
_entity_poly.pdbx_strand_id
1 'polypeptide(L)'
;MEAPPPPPPHGSATPALPKHTDLSSEQLSFLHQHFQTPKDLPHKAPLLLSELDRNCFDLDRDLIALQTILAKSCVSWISHSFEAKSDARRLNHDLQNLSLLTSQHGIGSKRFHRVLAKELPQLTQKVLRIEAIRSYVETTLKLEALVGGLEDAVFCFMNCQTSIMFSAKLSKSSLSNVMRLSLFLVIFESLSEW
;
A
#
# COMPACT_ATOMS: atom_id res chain seq x y z
N MET A 1 104.35 -17.56 24.34
CA MET A 1 102.99 -17.01 24.43
C MET A 1 102.88 -16.02 23.28
N GLU A 2 102.43 -16.52 22.13
CA GLU A 2 102.50 -15.83 20.83
C GLU A 2 101.20 -15.07 20.59
N ALA A 3 101.30 -13.78 20.24
CA ALA A 3 100.15 -12.91 20.06
C ALA A 3 99.38 -13.28 18.77
N PRO A 4 98.04 -13.25 18.78
CA PRO A 4 97.24 -13.59 17.59
C PRO A 4 97.39 -12.51 16.51
N PRO A 5 97.37 -12.89 15.21
CA PRO A 5 97.52 -11.96 14.10
C PRO A 5 96.31 -11.01 13.97
N PRO A 6 96.52 -9.79 13.44
CA PRO A 6 95.46 -8.79 13.31
C PRO A 6 94.40 -9.23 12.26
N PRO A 7 93.13 -8.86 12.46
CA PRO A 7 92.06 -9.19 11.52
C PRO A 7 92.26 -8.49 10.16
N PRO A 8 91.84 -9.13 9.05
CA PRO A 8 92.00 -8.56 7.72
C PRO A 8 91.17 -7.28 7.53
N PRO A 9 91.65 -6.32 6.72
CA PRO A 9 90.92 -5.10 6.43
C PRO A 9 89.62 -5.43 5.69
N HIS A 10 88.49 -5.09 6.29
CA HIS A 10 87.19 -5.11 5.63
C HIS A 10 87.24 -4.12 4.45
N GLY A 11 87.49 -4.64 3.26
CA GLY A 11 87.33 -3.90 2.02
C GLY A 11 85.91 -3.37 1.96
N SER A 12 85.77 -2.04 1.90
CA SER A 12 84.52 -1.37 1.61
C SER A 12 84.03 -1.84 0.25
N ALA A 13 83.13 -2.82 0.26
CA ALA A 13 82.40 -3.25 -0.92
C ALA A 13 81.53 -2.07 -1.37
N THR A 14 82.05 -1.26 -2.28
CA THR A 14 81.22 -0.37 -3.09
C THR A 14 80.15 -1.22 -3.75
N PRO A 15 78.85 -0.94 -3.56
CA PRO A 15 77.79 -1.70 -4.20
C PRO A 15 78.04 -1.64 -5.71
N ALA A 16 78.26 -2.81 -6.31
CA ALA A 16 78.48 -2.90 -7.75
C ALA A 16 77.21 -2.38 -8.46
N LEU A 17 77.38 -1.44 -9.39
CA LEU A 17 76.26 -0.97 -10.18
C LEU A 17 75.61 -2.17 -10.89
N PRO A 18 74.26 -2.24 -10.91
CA PRO A 18 73.55 -3.28 -11.66
C PRO A 18 74.00 -3.26 -13.11
N LYS A 19 74.15 -4.44 -13.72
CA LYS A 19 74.55 -4.53 -15.12
C LYS A 19 73.40 -4.03 -15.98
N HIS A 20 73.68 -3.44 -17.14
CA HIS A 20 72.65 -2.98 -18.07
C HIS A 20 71.65 -4.08 -18.48
N THR A 21 72.09 -5.35 -18.46
CA THR A 21 71.27 -6.53 -18.72
C THR A 21 70.24 -6.84 -17.63
N ASP A 22 70.43 -6.29 -16.43
CA ASP A 22 69.57 -6.53 -15.27
C ASP A 22 68.42 -5.49 -15.17
N LEU A 23 68.44 -4.46 -16.03
CA LEU A 23 67.42 -3.40 -16.05
C LEU A 23 66.31 -3.74 -17.06
N SER A 24 65.06 -3.56 -16.64
CA SER A 24 63.92 -3.71 -17.54
C SER A 24 63.90 -2.60 -18.60
N SER A 25 63.26 -2.86 -19.74
CA SER A 25 63.09 -1.88 -20.82
C SER A 25 62.41 -0.58 -20.34
N GLU A 26 61.45 -0.67 -19.42
CA GLU A 26 60.78 0.48 -18.80
C GLU A 26 61.70 1.27 -17.86
N GLN A 27 62.55 0.59 -17.11
CA GLN A 27 63.52 1.26 -16.24
C GLN A 27 64.57 2.00 -17.05
N LEU A 28 65.02 1.41 -18.16
CA LEU A 28 65.94 2.06 -19.09
C LEU A 28 65.30 3.25 -19.80
N SER A 29 64.05 3.14 -20.28
CA SER A 29 63.36 4.25 -20.93
C SER A 29 63.12 5.41 -19.97
N PHE A 30 62.75 5.12 -18.73
CA PHE A 30 62.61 6.11 -17.65
C PHE A 30 63.94 6.82 -17.36
N LEU A 31 65.03 6.06 -17.19
CA LEU A 31 66.35 6.64 -16.94
C LEU A 31 66.80 7.53 -18.11
N HIS A 32 66.57 7.09 -19.35
CA HIS A 32 66.91 7.83 -20.56
C HIS A 32 66.06 9.09 -20.75
N GLN A 33 64.81 9.09 -20.27
CA GLN A 33 63.93 10.27 -20.28
C GLN A 33 64.42 11.34 -19.30
N HIS A 34 64.92 10.94 -18.13
CA HIS A 34 65.35 11.86 -17.07
C HIS A 34 66.80 12.32 -17.19
N PHE A 35 67.69 11.49 -17.76
CA PHE A 35 69.12 11.77 -17.90
C PHE A 35 69.56 11.69 -19.37
N GLN A 36 69.41 12.80 -20.10
CA GLN A 36 69.81 12.90 -21.52
C GLN A 36 71.26 13.34 -21.69
N THR A 37 71.79 14.12 -20.75
CA THR A 37 73.15 14.67 -20.79
C THR A 37 73.91 14.24 -19.52
N PRO A 38 75.22 13.93 -19.58
CA PRO A 38 76.00 13.60 -18.39
C PRO A 38 76.02 14.70 -17.31
N LYS A 39 75.74 15.96 -17.68
CA LYS A 39 75.58 17.08 -16.75
C LYS A 39 74.26 17.05 -15.95
N ASP A 40 73.25 16.32 -16.43
CA ASP A 40 71.97 16.16 -15.75
C ASP A 40 72.08 15.30 -14.49
N LEU A 41 73.08 14.40 -14.44
CA LEU A 41 73.26 13.45 -13.34
C LEU A 41 73.42 14.15 -11.97
N PRO A 42 74.35 15.10 -11.76
CA PRO A 42 74.51 15.75 -10.46
C PRO A 42 73.36 16.69 -10.08
N HIS A 43 72.59 17.22 -11.05
CA HIS A 43 71.55 18.22 -10.79
C HIS A 43 70.14 17.63 -10.68
N LYS A 44 69.78 16.69 -11.57
CA LYS A 44 68.45 16.06 -11.60
C LYS A 44 68.34 14.80 -10.75
N ALA A 45 69.43 14.05 -10.52
CA ALA A 45 69.35 12.83 -9.72
C ALA A 45 68.86 13.08 -8.28
N PRO A 46 69.36 14.09 -7.52
CA PRO A 46 68.85 14.32 -6.17
C PRO A 46 67.39 14.80 -6.16
N LEU A 47 66.96 15.58 -7.17
CA LEU A 47 65.57 16.01 -7.31
C LEU A 47 64.63 14.83 -7.61
N LEU A 48 65.03 13.97 -8.55
CA LEU A 48 64.27 12.77 -8.92
C LEU A 48 64.16 11.79 -7.74
N LEU A 49 65.25 11.61 -6.99
CA LEU A 49 65.25 10.77 -5.80
C LEU A 49 64.30 11.32 -4.74
N SER A 50 64.36 12.64 -4.46
CA SER A 50 63.44 13.28 -3.51
C SER A 50 61.98 13.18 -3.95
N GLU A 51 61.69 13.27 -5.24
CA GLU A 51 60.33 13.13 -5.77
C GLU A 51 59.84 11.68 -5.69
N LEU A 52 60.71 10.71 -6.00
CA LEU A 52 60.39 9.30 -5.86
C LEU A 52 60.17 8.91 -4.40
N ASP A 53 61.01 9.37 -3.48
CA ASP A 53 60.84 9.16 -2.04
C ASP A 53 59.53 9.76 -1.53
N ARG A 54 59.18 10.97 -1.99
CA ARG A 54 57.89 11.59 -1.64
C ARG A 54 56.72 10.75 -2.17
N ASN A 55 56.78 10.32 -3.43
CA ASN A 55 55.71 9.53 -4.03
C ASN A 55 55.57 8.16 -3.36
N CYS A 56 56.67 7.52 -2.98
CA CYS A 56 56.68 6.29 -2.20
C CYS A 56 56.05 6.51 -0.81
N PHE A 57 56.40 7.61 -0.14
CA PHE A 57 55.83 7.97 1.15
C PHE A 57 54.32 8.24 1.08
N ASP A 58 53.88 9.00 0.08
CA ASP A 58 52.46 9.28 -0.15
C ASP A 58 51.68 7.99 -0.47
N LEU A 59 52.24 7.11 -1.30
CA LEU A 59 51.64 5.83 -1.62
C LEU A 59 51.52 4.92 -0.38
N ASP A 60 52.57 4.86 0.44
CA ASP A 60 52.55 4.09 1.69
C ASP A 60 51.49 4.62 2.66
N ARG A 61 51.39 5.95 2.79
CA ARG A 61 50.35 6.61 3.59
C ARG A 61 48.94 6.25 3.10
N ASP A 62 48.71 6.32 1.80
CA ASP A 62 47.41 6.02 1.21
C ASP A 62 47.06 4.53 1.32
N LEU A 63 48.06 3.64 1.24
CA LEU A 63 47.89 2.21 1.46
C LEU A 63 47.48 1.91 2.92
N ILE A 64 48.14 2.53 3.89
CA ILE A 64 47.78 2.42 5.31
C ILE A 64 46.37 2.98 5.56
N ALA A 65 46.04 4.12 4.95
CA ALA A 65 44.71 4.71 5.06
C ALA A 65 43.62 3.78 4.48
N LEU A 66 43.86 3.20 3.31
CA LEU A 66 42.95 2.24 2.68
C LEU A 66 42.78 0.99 3.54
N GLN A 67 43.87 0.43 4.05
CA GLN A 67 43.82 -0.73 4.95
C GLN A 67 42.98 -0.42 6.20
N THR A 68 43.14 0.77 6.77
CA THR A 68 42.37 1.21 7.95
C THR A 68 40.87 1.35 7.63
N ILE A 69 40.52 1.93 6.49
CA ILE A 69 39.13 2.07 6.05
C ILE A 69 38.48 0.71 5.80
N LEU A 70 39.19 -0.19 5.13
CA LEU A 70 38.72 -1.56 4.87
C LEU A 70 38.52 -2.31 6.20
N ALA A 71 39.47 -2.22 7.13
CA ALA A 71 39.34 -2.87 8.43
C ALA A 71 38.11 -2.37 9.20
N LYS A 72 37.90 -1.05 9.27
CA LYS A 72 36.70 -0.45 9.91
C LYS A 72 35.41 -0.90 9.23
N SER A 73 35.39 -0.90 7.90
CA SER A 73 34.21 -1.30 7.13
C SER A 73 33.87 -2.78 7.32
N CYS A 74 34.87 -3.66 7.35
CA CYS A 74 34.70 -5.07 7.65
C CYS A 74 34.13 -5.29 9.05
N VAL A 75 34.67 -4.62 10.08
CA VAL A 75 34.17 -4.73 11.45
C VAL A 75 32.71 -4.26 11.55
N SER A 76 32.38 -3.11 10.95
CA SER A 76 31.00 -2.60 10.89
C SER A 76 30.05 -3.57 10.18
N TRP A 77 30.44 -4.11 9.02
CA TRP A 77 29.64 -5.08 8.29
C TRP A 77 29.42 -6.37 9.09
N ILE A 78 30.45 -6.88 9.76
CA ILE A 78 30.32 -8.07 10.63
C ILE A 78 29.34 -7.78 11.77
N SER A 79 29.46 -6.63 12.45
CA SER A 79 28.54 -6.24 13.53
C SER A 79 27.10 -6.19 13.05
N HIS A 80 26.82 -5.49 11.96
CA HIS A 80 25.48 -5.38 11.39
C HIS A 80 24.94 -6.73 10.91
N SER A 81 25.79 -7.60 10.36
CA SER A 81 25.37 -8.95 9.94
C SER A 81 24.96 -9.81 11.13
N PHE A 82 25.64 -9.65 12.27
CA PHE A 82 25.32 -10.37 13.50
C PHE A 82 24.02 -9.86 14.13
N GLU A 83 23.85 -8.54 14.19
CA GLU A 83 22.61 -7.89 14.62
C GLU A 83 21.42 -8.36 13.78
N ALA A 84 21.53 -8.24 12.45
CA ALA A 84 20.48 -8.68 11.53
C ALA A 84 20.14 -10.17 11.68
N LYS A 85 21.16 -11.02 11.88
CA LYS A 85 20.96 -12.45 12.15
C LYS A 85 20.27 -12.69 13.49
N SER A 86 20.59 -11.90 14.52
CA SER A 86 19.96 -11.99 15.83
C SER A 86 18.50 -11.55 15.78
N ASP A 87 18.19 -10.50 15.02
CA ASP A 87 16.83 -10.01 14.80
C ASP A 87 16.00 -11.01 14.01
N ALA A 88 16.56 -11.59 12.94
CA ALA A 88 15.89 -12.64 12.18
C ALA A 88 15.57 -13.86 13.06
N ARG A 89 16.48 -14.25 13.97
CA ARG A 89 16.23 -15.33 14.95
C ARG A 89 15.15 -14.95 15.96
N ARG A 90 15.14 -13.71 16.45
CA ARG A 90 14.11 -13.19 17.36
C ARG A 90 12.75 -13.23 16.68
N LEU A 91 12.63 -12.68 15.47
CA LEU A 91 11.39 -12.70 14.70
C LEU A 91 10.90 -14.12 14.45
N ASN A 92 11.80 -15.04 14.08
CA ASN A 92 11.42 -16.45 13.91
C ASN A 92 10.89 -17.04 15.22
N HIS A 93 11.51 -16.74 16.36
CA HIS A 93 11.02 -17.19 17.66
C HIS A 93 9.65 -16.59 18.01
N ASP A 94 9.46 -15.29 17.78
CA ASP A 94 8.18 -14.59 18.01
C ASP A 94 7.07 -15.16 17.13
N LEU A 95 7.36 -15.46 15.86
CA LEU A 95 6.43 -16.12 14.95
C LEU A 95 6.09 -17.54 15.42
N GLN A 96 7.06 -18.32 15.91
CA GLN A 96 6.79 -19.63 16.50
C GLN A 96 5.94 -19.50 17.76
N ASN A 97 6.19 -18.52 18.63
CA ASN A 97 5.38 -18.26 19.81
C ASN A 97 3.95 -17.84 19.44
N LEU A 98 3.78 -16.96 18.45
CA LEU A 98 2.47 -16.61 17.92
C LEU A 98 1.77 -17.82 17.30
N SER A 99 2.49 -18.67 16.57
CA SER A 99 1.98 -19.93 16.03
C SER A 99 1.55 -20.89 17.14
N LEU A 100 2.30 -20.99 18.24
CA LEU A 100 1.92 -21.78 19.41
C LEU A 100 0.71 -21.20 20.14
N LEU A 101 0.63 -19.86 20.31
CA LEU A 101 -0.51 -19.19 20.91
C LEU A 101 -1.77 -19.37 20.05
N THR A 102 -1.63 -19.22 18.74
CA THR A 102 -2.69 -19.46 17.76
C THR A 102 -2.92 -20.92 17.45
N SER A 103 -2.09 -21.87 17.88
CA SER A 103 -2.44 -23.31 17.82
C SER A 103 -3.17 -23.73 19.09
N GLN A 104 -2.73 -23.22 20.25
CA GLN A 104 -3.41 -23.41 21.54
C GLN A 104 -4.77 -22.69 21.59
N HIS A 105 -4.90 -21.54 20.92
CA HIS A 105 -6.15 -20.82 20.68
C HIS A 105 -6.70 -20.99 19.25
N GLY A 106 -6.19 -21.97 18.49
CA GLY A 106 -6.44 -22.06 17.06
C GLY A 106 -7.82 -22.43 16.62
N ILE A 107 -7.90 -22.83 15.35
CA ILE A 107 -9.11 -23.39 14.72
C ILE A 107 -9.75 -24.52 15.57
N GLY A 108 -9.00 -25.17 16.46
CA GLY A 108 -9.49 -26.15 17.46
C GLY A 108 -9.88 -25.58 18.84
N SER A 109 -9.76 -24.28 19.09
CA SER A 109 -10.18 -23.63 20.33
C SER A 109 -11.69 -23.70 20.46
N LYS A 110 -12.17 -24.20 21.60
CA LYS A 110 -13.61 -24.33 21.91
C LYS A 110 -14.38 -23.02 21.69
N ARG A 111 -13.73 -21.86 21.82
CA ARG A 111 -14.33 -20.55 21.53
C ARG A 111 -14.47 -20.31 20.03
N PHE A 112 -13.42 -20.54 19.25
CA PHE A 112 -13.44 -20.37 17.79
C PHE A 112 -14.43 -21.34 17.15
N HIS A 113 -14.42 -22.61 17.56
CA HIS A 113 -15.40 -23.60 17.13
C HIS A 113 -16.83 -23.23 17.55
N ARG A 114 -17.06 -22.71 18.77
CA ARG A 114 -18.38 -22.25 19.19
C ARG A 114 -18.89 -21.09 18.32
N VAL A 115 -18.03 -20.14 18.00
CA VAL A 115 -18.39 -19.01 17.14
C VAL A 115 -18.75 -19.50 15.73
N LEU A 116 -17.91 -20.33 15.11
CA LEU A 116 -18.15 -20.83 13.75
C LEU A 116 -19.32 -21.82 13.66
N ALA A 117 -19.41 -22.77 14.60
CA ALA A 117 -20.39 -23.85 14.52
C ALA A 117 -21.75 -23.51 15.12
N LYS A 118 -21.82 -22.54 16.04
CA LYS A 118 -23.07 -22.22 16.77
C LYS A 118 -23.51 -20.78 16.60
N GLU A 119 -22.66 -19.81 16.89
CA GLU A 119 -23.06 -18.40 16.87
C GLU A 119 -23.33 -17.90 15.43
N LEU A 120 -22.46 -18.27 14.48
CA LEU A 120 -22.59 -17.84 13.09
C LEU A 120 -23.84 -18.42 12.40
N PRO A 121 -24.17 -19.72 12.50
CA PRO A 121 -25.41 -20.25 11.94
C PRO A 121 -26.66 -19.68 12.63
N GLN A 122 -26.62 -19.44 13.94
CA GLN A 122 -27.72 -18.80 14.65
C GLN A 122 -27.94 -17.36 14.17
N LEU A 123 -26.87 -16.62 13.91
CA LEU A 123 -26.97 -15.28 13.33
C LEU A 123 -27.58 -15.34 11.92
N THR A 124 -27.13 -16.26 11.08
CA THR A 124 -27.70 -16.48 9.74
C THR A 124 -29.20 -16.79 9.81
N GLN A 125 -29.62 -17.66 10.73
CA GLN A 125 -31.05 -17.97 10.93
C GLN A 125 -31.85 -16.73 11.34
N LYS A 126 -31.31 -15.87 12.22
CA LYS A 126 -31.96 -14.63 12.61
C LYS A 126 -32.06 -13.64 11.45
N VAL A 127 -31.00 -13.50 10.65
CA VAL A 127 -30.99 -12.64 9.46
C VAL A 127 -32.02 -13.12 8.43
N LEU A 128 -32.10 -14.42 8.16
CA LEU A 128 -33.12 -15.00 7.28
C LEU A 128 -34.54 -14.73 7.77
N ARG A 129 -34.76 -14.81 9.09
CA ARG A 129 -36.08 -14.48 9.68
C ARG A 129 -36.42 -13.00 9.51
N ILE A 130 -35.46 -12.11 9.68
CA ILE A 130 -35.66 -10.67 9.46
C ILE A 130 -36.01 -10.41 8.00
N GLU A 131 -35.34 -11.07 7.05
CA GLU A 131 -35.65 -10.96 5.62
C GLU A 131 -37.08 -11.42 5.30
N ALA A 132 -37.51 -12.55 5.87
CA ALA A 132 -38.88 -13.05 5.70
C ALA A 132 -39.93 -12.05 6.22
N ILE A 133 -39.68 -11.44 7.39
CA ILE A 133 -40.57 -10.41 7.95
C ILE A 133 -40.61 -9.20 7.02
N ARG A 134 -39.46 -8.73 6.52
CA ARG A 134 -39.40 -7.61 5.58
C ARG A 134 -40.23 -7.88 4.33
N SER A 135 -40.08 -9.06 3.73
CA SER A 135 -40.85 -9.48 2.56
C SER A 135 -42.35 -9.52 2.84
N TYR A 136 -42.76 -10.06 4.01
CA TYR A 136 -44.17 -10.07 4.40
C TYR A 136 -44.75 -8.65 4.55
N VAL A 137 -44.02 -7.75 5.22
CA VAL A 137 -44.43 -6.34 5.36
C VAL A 137 -44.57 -5.67 4.00
N GLU A 138 -43.61 -5.88 3.09
CA GLU A 138 -43.69 -5.33 1.73
C GLU A 138 -44.93 -5.82 0.97
N THR A 139 -45.24 -7.11 1.06
CA THR A 139 -46.47 -7.65 0.44
C THR A 139 -47.74 -7.11 1.08
N THR A 140 -47.73 -6.89 2.40
CA THR A 140 -48.89 -6.32 3.12
C THR A 140 -49.12 -4.87 2.71
N LEU A 141 -48.06 -4.07 2.58
CA LEU A 141 -48.17 -2.68 2.09
C LEU A 141 -48.70 -2.62 0.64
N LYS A 142 -48.30 -3.56 -0.22
CA LYS A 142 -48.86 -3.68 -1.58
C LYS A 142 -50.35 -4.00 -1.56
N LEU A 143 -50.77 -4.91 -0.68
CA LEU A 143 -52.19 -5.25 -0.51
C LEU A 143 -52.99 -4.06 0.04
N GLU A 144 -52.47 -3.34 1.03
CA GLU A 144 -53.09 -2.14 1.59
C GLU A 144 -53.32 -1.07 0.51
N ALA A 145 -52.33 -0.83 -0.36
CA ALA A 145 -52.47 0.10 -1.48
C ALA A 145 -53.55 -0.34 -2.49
N LEU A 146 -53.66 -1.63 -2.80
CA LEU A 146 -54.70 -2.16 -3.68
C LEU A 146 -56.10 -2.04 -3.07
N VAL A 147 -56.23 -2.30 -1.77
CA VAL A 147 -57.49 -2.14 -1.03
C VAL A 147 -57.89 -0.66 -1.00
N GLY A 148 -56.95 0.25 -0.70
CA GLY A 148 -57.21 1.69 -0.77
C GLY A 148 -57.67 2.13 -2.17
N GLY A 149 -57.02 1.64 -3.23
CA GLY A 149 -57.47 1.91 -4.60
C GLY A 149 -58.87 1.39 -4.92
N LEU A 150 -59.26 0.22 -4.36
CA LEU A 150 -60.61 -0.32 -4.49
C LEU A 150 -61.64 0.54 -3.73
N GLU A 151 -61.32 0.93 -2.49
CA GLU A 151 -62.16 1.78 -1.67
C GLU A 151 -62.41 3.14 -2.34
N ASP A 152 -61.36 3.76 -2.88
CA ASP A 152 -61.46 5.02 -3.64
C ASP A 152 -62.34 4.88 -4.89
N ALA A 153 -62.20 3.78 -5.64
CA ALA A 153 -63.01 3.53 -6.83
C ALA A 153 -64.49 3.31 -6.51
N VAL A 154 -64.79 2.55 -5.45
CA VAL A 154 -66.17 2.33 -4.98
C VAL A 154 -66.77 3.64 -4.45
N PHE A 155 -66.00 4.42 -3.70
CA PHE A 155 -66.44 5.73 -3.21
C PHE A 155 -66.73 6.69 -4.36
N CYS A 156 -65.85 6.75 -5.37
CA CYS A 156 -66.05 7.54 -6.59
C CYS A 156 -67.31 7.08 -7.35
N PHE A 157 -67.49 5.78 -7.56
CA PHE A 157 -68.68 5.25 -8.23
C PHE A 157 -69.96 5.64 -7.50
N MET A 158 -69.98 5.46 -6.18
CA MET A 158 -71.16 5.79 -5.36
C MET A 158 -71.46 7.30 -5.39
N ASN A 159 -70.43 8.16 -5.29
CA ASN A 159 -70.60 9.61 -5.37
C ASN A 159 -71.04 10.08 -6.77
N CYS A 160 -70.53 9.46 -7.83
CA CYS A 160 -70.98 9.69 -9.20
C CYS A 160 -72.44 9.25 -9.37
N GLN A 161 -72.81 8.07 -8.85
CA GLN A 161 -74.16 7.54 -8.96
C GLN A 161 -75.17 8.40 -8.20
N THR A 162 -74.85 8.86 -6.98
CA THR A 162 -75.71 9.77 -6.23
C THR A 162 -75.85 11.13 -6.93
N SER A 163 -74.76 11.69 -7.46
CA SER A 163 -74.78 12.92 -8.25
C SER A 163 -75.63 12.80 -9.52
N ILE A 164 -75.49 11.70 -10.27
CA ILE A 164 -76.29 11.42 -11.48
C ILE A 164 -77.77 11.24 -11.10
N MET A 165 -78.08 10.47 -10.05
CA MET A 165 -79.45 10.29 -9.60
C MET A 165 -80.08 11.61 -9.11
N PHE A 166 -79.33 12.44 -8.40
CA PHE A 166 -79.79 13.74 -7.91
C PHE A 166 -80.03 14.71 -9.08
N SER A 167 -79.10 14.76 -10.04
CA SER A 167 -79.23 15.54 -11.28
C SER A 167 -80.43 15.07 -12.11
N ALA A 168 -80.64 13.75 -12.24
CA ALA A 168 -81.78 13.18 -12.95
C ALA A 168 -83.13 13.42 -12.23
N LYS A 169 -83.13 13.53 -10.90
CA LYS A 169 -84.35 13.89 -10.14
C LYS A 169 -84.66 15.38 -10.25
N LEU A 170 -83.66 16.25 -10.21
CA LEU A 170 -83.84 17.71 -10.38
C LEU A 170 -84.32 18.06 -11.80
N SER A 171 -83.80 17.39 -12.83
CA SER A 171 -84.28 17.62 -14.21
C SER A 171 -85.73 17.16 -14.39
N LYS A 172 -86.10 16.01 -13.82
CA LYS A 172 -87.49 15.52 -13.85
C LYS A 172 -88.45 16.41 -13.06
N SER A 173 -88.04 16.94 -11.90
CA SER A 173 -88.89 17.85 -11.12
C SER A 173 -89.07 19.21 -11.82
N SER A 174 -88.01 19.72 -12.46
CA SER A 174 -88.09 20.94 -13.28
C SER A 174 -89.06 20.75 -14.45
N LEU A 175 -88.96 19.65 -15.21
CA LEU A 175 -89.86 19.36 -16.33
C LEU A 175 -91.34 19.23 -15.87
N SER A 176 -91.56 18.54 -14.74
CA SER A 176 -92.87 18.39 -14.11
C SER A 176 -93.46 19.74 -13.67
N ASN A 177 -92.65 20.59 -13.05
CA ASN A 177 -93.10 21.92 -12.61
C ASN A 177 -93.42 22.83 -13.81
N VAL A 178 -92.63 22.76 -14.89
CA VAL A 178 -92.93 23.47 -16.15
C VAL A 178 -94.25 22.99 -16.76
N MET A 179 -94.48 21.68 -16.84
CA MET A 179 -95.76 21.13 -17.32
C MET A 179 -96.94 21.50 -16.42
N ARG A 180 -96.75 21.52 -15.09
CA ARG A 180 -97.79 21.92 -14.14
C ARG A 180 -98.14 23.39 -14.26
N LEU A 181 -97.16 24.27 -14.40
CA LEU A 181 -97.39 25.70 -14.61
C LEU A 181 -98.05 25.96 -15.97
N SER A 182 -97.65 25.24 -17.02
CA SER A 182 -98.31 25.30 -18.33
C SER A 182 -99.77 24.86 -18.25
N LEU A 183 -100.09 23.76 -17.55
CA LEU A 183 -101.46 23.31 -17.35
C LEU A 183 -102.27 24.31 -16.51
N PHE A 184 -101.66 24.92 -15.49
CA PHE A 184 -102.31 25.94 -14.66
C PHE A 184 -102.63 27.21 -15.46
N LEU A 185 -101.72 27.64 -16.34
CA LEU A 185 -101.97 28.75 -17.26
C LEU A 185 -103.12 28.45 -18.22
N VAL A 186 -103.14 27.25 -18.82
CA VAL A 186 -104.24 26.84 -19.72
C VAL A 186 -105.58 26.79 -18.99
N ILE A 187 -105.61 26.27 -17.75
CA ILE A 187 -106.84 26.24 -16.93
C ILE A 187 -107.26 27.65 -16.53
N PHE A 188 -106.33 28.51 -16.12
CA PHE A 188 -106.63 29.89 -15.72
C PHE A 188 -107.14 30.72 -16.91
N GLU A 189 -106.56 30.53 -18.09
CA GLU A 189 -107.02 31.15 -19.34
C GLU A 189 -108.43 30.67 -19.72
N SER A 190 -108.70 29.37 -19.56
CA SER A 190 -110.04 28.79 -19.80
C SER A 190 -111.12 29.25 -18.80
N LEU A 191 -110.72 29.67 -17.59
CA LEU A 191 -111.63 30.22 -16.57
C LEU A 191 -111.81 31.74 -16.69
N SER A 192 -110.93 32.44 -17.41
CA SER A 192 -111.06 33.88 -17.67
C SER A 192 -111.99 34.20 -18.86
N GLU A 193 -112.48 33.19 -19.56
CA GLU A 193 -113.46 33.30 -20.66
C GLU A 193 -114.93 33.07 -20.21
N TRP A 194 -115.19 33.08 -18.90
CA TRP A 194 -116.53 33.12 -18.30
C TRP A 194 -116.74 34.41 -17.50
#